data_AF-A0A967JXE2-F1
#
_entry.id   AF-A0A967JXE2-F1
#
_cell.length_a   1.000
_cell.length_b   1.000
_cell.length_c   1.000
_cell.angle_alpha   90.00
_cell.angle_beta   90.00
_cell.angle_gamma   90.00
#
_symmetry.space_group_name_H-M   'P 1'
#
loop_
_entity.id
_entity.type
_entity.pdbx_description
1 polymer ?
#
loop_
_entity_poly.entity_id
_entity_poly.type
_entity_poly.pdbx_seq_one_letter_code
_entity_poly.pdbx_strand_id
1 'polypeptide(L)'
;PAGLALFWGFAGGLAAWLWRRDWRRVVVLALAFFIVEYVRGHVLTGFPWNLAGQVWPAGGAISQSASLIGVYGLTLLTLFAFMAPATIAAPSKRF
;
A
#
# COMPACT_ATOMS: atom_id res chain seq x y z
N PRO A 1 6.40 -6.40 18.82
CA PRO A 1 5.00 -6.61 18.39
C PRO A 1 4.16 -5.32 18.38
N ALA A 2 4.04 -4.60 19.51
CA ALA A 2 3.17 -3.40 19.59
C ALA A 2 3.64 -2.21 18.74
N GLY A 3 4.95 -1.92 18.70
CA GLY A 3 5.47 -0.77 17.95
C GLY A 3 5.23 -0.83 16.44
N LEU A 4 5.33 -2.02 15.83
CA LEU A 4 5.07 -2.20 14.40
C LEU A 4 3.59 -2.01 14.03
N ALA A 5 2.67 -2.30 14.96
CA ALA A 5 1.25 -2.09 14.76
C ALA A 5 0.90 -0.59 14.68
N LEU A 6 1.69 0.29 15.30
CA LEU A 6 1.48 1.75 15.22
C LEU A 6 1.60 2.27 13.79
N PHE A 7 2.52 1.72 13.00
CA PHE A 7 2.63 2.07 11.58
C PHE A 7 1.34 1.74 10.83
N TRP A 8 0.86 0.51 10.95
CA TRP A 8 -0.38 0.08 10.30
C TRP A 8 -1.62 0.85 10.78
N GLY A 9 -1.71 1.12 12.08
CA GLY A 9 -2.75 1.99 12.64
C GLY A 9 -2.68 3.41 12.08
N PHE A 10 -1.47 3.97 11.95
CA PHE A 10 -1.26 5.29 11.36
C PHE A 10 -1.62 5.33 9.87
N ALA A 11 -1.30 4.29 9.09
CA ALA A 11 -1.73 4.18 7.70
C ALA A 11 -3.26 4.21 7.56
N GLY A 12 -3.96 3.42 8.39
CA GLY A 12 -5.41 3.42 8.45
C GLY A 12 -6.00 4.76 8.88
N GLY A 13 -5.42 5.38 9.92
CA GLY A 13 -5.82 6.72 10.39
C GLY A 13 -5.60 7.81 9.34
N LEU A 14 -4.46 7.79 8.64
CA LEU A 14 -4.15 8.71 7.55
C LEU A 14 -5.13 8.55 6.37
N ALA A 15 -5.42 7.30 5.98
CA ALA A 15 -6.39 7.02 4.94
C ALA A 15 -7.82 7.45 5.32
N ALA A 16 -8.22 7.25 6.58
CA ALA A 16 -9.51 7.68 7.11
C ALA A 16 -9.63 9.21 7.16
N TRP A 17 -8.56 9.90 7.54
CA TRP A 17 -8.51 11.37 7.57
C TRP A 17 -8.65 11.97 6.17
N LEU A 18 -8.05 11.34 5.15
CA LEU A 18 -8.09 11.79 3.75
C LEU A 18 -9.23 11.16 2.93
N TRP A 19 -10.20 10.51 3.59
CA TRP A 19 -11.17 9.65 2.94
C TRP A 19 -12.01 10.35 1.87
N ARG A 20 -12.27 9.64 0.77
CA ARG A 20 -13.13 10.08 -0.35
C ARG A 20 -14.27 9.10 -0.57
N ARG A 21 -15.41 9.56 -1.06
CA ARG A 21 -16.58 8.70 -1.34
C ARG A 21 -16.54 8.06 -2.73
N ASP A 22 -15.75 8.60 -3.64
CA ASP A 22 -15.59 8.12 -5.01
C ASP A 22 -14.42 7.10 -5.11
N TRP A 23 -14.03 6.77 -6.34
CA TRP A 23 -12.95 5.82 -6.66
C TRP A 23 -11.59 6.26 -6.10
N ARG A 24 -11.37 7.57 -5.86
CA ARG A 24 -10.09 8.13 -5.38
C ARG A 24 -9.73 7.61 -4.00
N ARG A 25 -10.68 7.04 -3.24
CA ARG A 25 -10.39 6.37 -1.96
C ARG A 25 -9.38 5.24 -2.09
N VAL A 26 -9.36 4.53 -3.22
CA VAL A 26 -8.38 3.49 -3.49
C VAL A 26 -6.98 4.09 -3.62
N VAL A 27 -6.88 5.23 -4.30
CA VAL A 27 -5.62 5.98 -4.41
C VAL A 27 -5.14 6.45 -3.03
N VAL A 28 -6.05 7.01 -2.23
CA VAL A 28 -5.75 7.45 -0.86
C VAL A 28 -5.27 6.29 0.01
N LEU A 29 -5.98 5.15 -0.03
CA LEU A 29 -5.58 3.95 0.71
C LEU A 29 -4.21 3.43 0.27
N ALA A 30 -3.99 3.25 -1.03
CA ALA A 30 -2.74 2.72 -1.55
C ALA A 30 -1.55 3.61 -1.19
N LEU A 31 -1.70 4.94 -1.33
CA LEU A 31 -0.65 5.90 -0.99
C LEU A 31 -0.41 5.98 0.51
N ALA A 32 -1.46 5.99 1.35
CA ALA A 32 -1.29 6.04 2.80
C ALA A 32 -0.52 4.82 3.33
N PHE A 33 -0.88 3.62 2.88
CA PHE A 33 -0.16 2.40 3.26
C PHE A 33 1.26 2.39 2.69
N PHE A 34 1.44 2.76 1.41
CA PHE A 34 2.76 2.84 0.81
C PHE A 34 3.71 3.79 1.56
N ILE A 35 3.28 5.01 1.87
CA ILE A 35 4.10 6.00 2.58
C ILE A 35 4.52 5.44 3.93
N VAL A 36 3.59 4.82 4.65
CA VAL A 36 3.89 4.23 5.96
C VAL A 36 4.84 3.04 5.85
N GLU A 37 4.65 2.15 4.87
CA GLU A 37 5.59 1.05 4.62
C GLU A 37 6.98 1.55 4.27
N TYR A 38 7.05 2.59 3.43
CA TYR A 38 8.30 3.25 3.09
C TYR A 38 8.96 3.84 4.34
N VAL A 39 8.25 4.62 5.15
CA VAL A 39 8.77 5.19 6.39
C VAL A 39 9.23 4.09 7.34
N ARG A 40 8.41 3.06 7.60
CA ARG A 40 8.76 1.89 8.44
C ARG A 40 10.04 1.20 7.98
N GLY A 41 10.26 1.14 6.67
CA GLY A 41 11.44 0.53 6.07
C GLY A 41 12.72 1.36 6.14
N HIS A 42 12.66 2.63 6.56
CA HIS A 42 13.82 3.54 6.60
C HIS A 42 14.09 4.17 7.98
N VAL A 43 13.06 4.41 8.81
CA VAL A 43 13.26 5.00 10.14
C VAL A 43 13.83 3.98 11.12
N LEU A 44 14.56 4.45 12.14
CA LEU A 44 15.12 3.61 13.21
C LEU A 44 15.89 2.41 12.65
N THR A 45 16.82 2.66 11.72
CA THR A 45 17.60 1.66 10.94
C THR A 45 16.82 0.86 9.90
N GLY A 46 15.49 1.03 9.85
CA GLY A 46 14.63 0.43 8.85
C GLY A 46 14.26 -1.02 9.15
N PHE A 47 13.00 -1.37 8.92
CA PHE A 47 12.54 -2.75 8.98
C PHE A 47 11.66 -3.08 7.76
N PRO A 48 12.23 -3.24 6.55
CA PRO A 48 11.49 -3.48 5.30
C PRO A 48 11.09 -4.95 5.13
N TRP A 49 10.66 -5.59 6.22
CA TRP A 49 10.19 -6.97 6.19
C TRP A 49 8.70 -7.02 5.82
N ASN A 50 8.32 -8.00 5.00
CA ASN A 50 6.95 -8.30 4.58
C ASN A 50 6.20 -7.09 4.00
N LEU A 51 6.84 -6.40 3.05
CA LEU A 51 6.21 -5.36 2.24
C LEU A 51 5.13 -5.99 1.35
N ALA A 52 4.09 -5.24 1.00
CA ALA A 52 3.04 -5.75 0.13
C ALA A 52 3.61 -6.26 -1.22
N GLY A 53 4.66 -5.64 -1.74
CA GLY A 53 5.33 -6.08 -2.98
C GLY A 53 6.00 -7.45 -2.90
N GLN A 54 6.19 -8.01 -1.70
CA GLN A 54 6.78 -9.35 -1.49
C GLN A 54 5.74 -10.48 -1.47
N VAL A 55 4.46 -10.17 -1.72
CA VAL A 55 3.40 -11.19 -1.87
C VAL A 55 3.63 -12.09 -3.09
N TRP A 56 4.33 -11.58 -4.10
CA TRP A 56 4.62 -12.29 -5.34
C TRP A 56 5.74 -13.33 -5.14
N PRO A 57 5.63 -14.54 -5.70
CA PRO A 57 6.66 -15.56 -5.58
C PRO A 57 8.04 -15.05 -6.03
N ALA A 58 9.07 -15.29 -5.23
CA ALA A 58 10.45 -14.92 -5.57
C ALA A 58 10.88 -15.60 -6.89
N GLY A 59 11.49 -14.84 -7.80
CA GLY A 59 11.89 -15.31 -9.14
C GLY A 59 10.75 -15.38 -10.17
N GLY A 60 9.50 -15.13 -9.78
CA GLY A 60 8.37 -15.02 -10.70
C GLY A 60 8.41 -13.77 -11.58
N ALA A 61 7.65 -13.77 -12.68
CA ALA A 61 7.63 -12.66 -13.64
C ALA A 61 7.32 -11.30 -13.00
N ILE A 62 6.35 -11.24 -12.07
CA ILE A 62 5.97 -10.00 -11.40
C ILE A 62 7.04 -9.55 -10.40
N SER A 63 7.60 -10.46 -9.60
CA SER A 63 8.64 -10.09 -8.63
C SER A 63 9.93 -9.63 -9.31
N GLN A 64 10.25 -10.16 -10.50
CA GLN A 64 11.38 -9.70 -11.31
C GLN A 64 11.26 -8.24 -11.77
N SER A 65 10.05 -7.68 -11.88
CA SER A 65 9.88 -6.25 -12.17
C SER A 65 10.48 -5.35 -11.09
N ALA A 66 10.69 -5.84 -9.86
CA ALA A 66 11.37 -5.12 -8.80
C ALA A 66 12.83 -4.75 -9.16
N SER A 67 13.45 -5.43 -10.13
CA SER A 67 14.76 -5.02 -10.67
C SER A 67 14.72 -3.66 -11.38
N LEU A 68 13.55 -3.25 -11.88
CA LEU A 68 13.36 -2.00 -12.62
C LEU A 68 12.83 -0.88 -11.71
N ILE A 69 11.85 -1.19 -10.87
CA ILE A 69 11.11 -0.19 -10.07
C ILE A 69 11.40 -0.27 -8.56
N GLY A 70 12.26 -1.20 -8.14
CA GLY A 70 12.51 -1.50 -6.74
C GLY A 70 11.33 -2.20 -6.05
N VAL A 71 11.60 -2.76 -4.87
CA VAL A 71 10.57 -3.44 -4.06
C VAL A 71 9.47 -2.48 -3.59
N TYR A 72 9.80 -1.21 -3.35
CA TYR A 72 8.81 -0.19 -2.96
C TYR A 72 7.91 0.23 -4.13
N GLY A 73 8.44 0.34 -5.36
CA GLY A 73 7.62 0.55 -6.55
C GLY A 73 6.65 -0.62 -6.75
N LEU A 74 7.13 -1.85 -6.61
CA LEU A 74 6.28 -3.05 -6.67
C LEU A 74 5.25 -3.07 -5.53
N THR A 75 5.60 -2.60 -4.33
CA THR A 75 4.69 -2.47 -3.19
C THR A 75 3.53 -1.53 -3.51
N LEU A 76 3.81 -0.34 -4.06
CA LEU A 76 2.78 0.61 -4.45
C LEU A 76 1.83 0.01 -5.49
N LEU A 77 2.37 -0.60 -6.56
CA LEU A 77 1.57 -1.24 -7.61
C LEU A 77 0.72 -2.40 -7.07
N THR A 78 1.28 -3.18 -6.15
CA THR A 78 0.56 -4.31 -5.52
C THR A 78 -0.59 -3.79 -4.67
N LEU A 79 -0.38 -2.75 -3.85
CA LEU A 79 -1.44 -2.13 -3.07
C LEU A 79 -2.56 -1.60 -3.97
N PHE A 80 -2.22 -0.90 -5.06
CA PHE A 80 -3.21 -0.45 -6.04
C PHE A 80 -4.01 -1.61 -6.64
N ALA A 81 -3.33 -2.64 -7.13
CA ALA A 81 -3.96 -3.79 -7.76
C ALA A 81 -4.92 -4.52 -6.82
N PHE A 82 -4.53 -4.72 -5.57
CA PHE A 82 -5.33 -5.46 -4.58
C PHE A 82 -6.44 -4.63 -3.94
N MET A 83 -6.30 -3.29 -3.92
CA MET A 83 -7.36 -2.38 -3.44
C MET A 83 -8.34 -1.97 -4.53
N ALA A 84 -7.98 -2.06 -5.82
CA ALA A 84 -8.82 -1.67 -6.96
C ALA A 84 -10.23 -2.30 -6.96
N PRO A 85 -10.43 -3.60 -6.61
CA PRO A 85 -11.77 -4.18 -6.54
C PRO A 85 -12.73 -3.45 -5.60
N ALA A 86 -12.23 -2.72 -4.61
CA ALA A 86 -13.05 -1.91 -3.70
C ALA A 86 -13.80 -0.78 -4.43
N THR A 87 -13.42 -0.42 -5.65
CA THR A 87 -14.17 0.54 -6.49
C THR A 87 -15.50 -0.01 -6.97
N ILE A 88 -15.61 -1.33 -7.16
CA ILE A 88 -16.84 -2.00 -7.61
C ILE A 88 -17.93 -1.92 -6.54
N ALA A 89 -17.53 -2.00 -5.26
CA ALA A 89 -18.45 -1.89 -4.13
C ALA A 89 -18.90 -0.43 -3.84
N ALA A 90 -18.42 0.58 -4.57
CA ALA A 90 -18.89 1.94 -4.39
C ALA A 90 -20.33 2.10 -4.90
N PRO A 91 -21.28 2.65 -4.12
CA PRO A 91 -22.45 3.25 -4.75
C PRO A 91 -21.96 4.38 -5.66
N SER A 92 -22.16 4.25 -6.97
CA SER A 92 -21.79 5.31 -7.91
C SER A 92 -22.65 6.53 -7.62
N LYS A 93 -22.07 7.60 -7.07
CA LYS A 93 -22.68 8.91 -7.25
C LYS A 93 -22.38 9.33 -8.69
N ARG A 94 -23.41 9.25 -9.54
CA ARG A 94 -23.45 9.96 -10.83
C ARG A 94 -23.09 11.42 -10.54
N PHE A 95 -22.16 11.96 -11.34
CA PHE A 95 -21.74 13.36 -11.30
C PHE A 95 -22.94 14.31 -11.31
#